data_AF-A0AAT9SUD2-F1
#
_entry.id   AF-A0AAT9SUD2-F1
#
_cell.length_a   1.000
_cell.length_b   1.000
_cell.length_c   1.000
_cell.angle_alpha   90.00
_cell.angle_beta   90.00
_cell.angle_gamma   90.00
#
_symmetry.space_group_name_H-M   'P 1'
#
loop_
_entity.id
_entity.type
_entity.pdbx_description
1 polymer ?
#
loop_
_entity_poly.entity_id
_entity_poly.type
_entity_poly.pdbx_seq_one_letter_code
_entity_poly.pdbx_strand_id
1 'polypeptide(L)'
;MEYAQEVLDRTTGQLKTQSLGDWITVTELGLRHGAGKRSVRAVLHHMGVLAREGRCYRLSRHLVEVGFGMRHDFPRSGHAFDVISPKGQETIASLWSAAVQDYQESQKQSSLVPDIRAALVTFATDRLEPMTAQEEACWVLDHFQDVDHLTIAKVLEVSPALVSRYAKKRAKDRAACERRKQDVLPVNTGLDVRMGKWASSGSIYIGE
;
A
#
# COMPACT_ATOMS: atom_id res chain seq x y z
N MET A 1 -3.43 25.19 -6.98
CA MET A 1 -3.61 26.06 -5.80
C MET A 1 -2.64 27.19 -6.01
N GLU A 2 -3.14 28.42 -6.09
CA GLU A 2 -2.26 29.56 -6.33
C GLU A 2 -1.45 29.85 -5.07
N TYR A 3 -0.12 29.83 -5.19
CA TYR A 3 0.77 30.24 -4.12
C TYR A 3 1.16 31.69 -4.35
N ALA A 4 1.30 32.45 -3.28
CA ALA A 4 1.79 33.81 -3.33
C ALA A 4 2.82 34.05 -2.21
N GLN A 5 3.71 35.00 -2.43
CA GLN A 5 4.67 35.47 -1.43
C GLN A 5 4.54 36.97 -1.22
N GLU A 6 4.75 37.43 0.02
CA GLU A 6 4.85 38.85 0.32
C GLU A 6 6.31 39.29 0.22
N VAL A 7 6.58 40.23 -0.68
CA VAL A 7 7.92 40.79 -0.90
C VAL A 7 7.90 42.26 -0.51
N LEU A 8 8.84 42.66 0.33
CA LEU A 8 9.02 44.07 0.67
C LEU A 8 9.62 44.82 -0.53
N ASP A 9 8.84 45.73 -1.10
CA ASP A 9 9.34 46.66 -2.10
C ASP A 9 10.22 47.70 -1.41
N ARG A 10 11.54 47.61 -1.62
CA ARG A 10 12.52 48.50 -0.99
C ARG A 10 12.41 49.96 -1.46
N THR A 11 11.72 50.21 -2.58
CA THR A 11 11.54 51.55 -3.13
C THR A 11 10.35 52.26 -2.49
N THR A 12 9.25 51.52 -2.26
CA THR A 12 8.01 52.09 -1.71
C THR A 12 7.84 51.82 -0.22
N GLY A 13 8.62 50.91 0.36
CA GLY A 13 8.48 50.45 1.75
C GLY A 13 7.24 49.59 1.98
N GLN A 14 6.51 49.20 0.94
CA GLN A 14 5.27 48.43 1.05
C GLN A 14 5.51 46.94 0.77
N LEU A 15 4.78 46.08 1.48
CA LEU A 15 4.69 44.67 1.14
C LEU A 15 3.81 44.51 -0.10
N LYS A 16 4.34 43.85 -1.13
CA LYS A 16 3.62 43.48 -2.34
C LYS A 16 3.42 41.97 -2.35
N THR A 17 2.19 41.54 -2.55
CA THR A 17 1.86 40.14 -2.80
C THR A 17 2.21 39.80 -4.26
N GLN A 18 3.11 38.83 -4.45
CA GLN A 18 3.52 38.32 -5.76
C GLN A 18 3.01 36.89 -5.92
N SER A 19 2.28 36.61 -6.99
CA SER A 19 1.88 35.24 -7.34
C SER A 19 3.10 34.41 -7.75
N LEU A 20 3.18 33.20 -7.20
CA LEU A 20 4.14 32.14 -7.52
C LEU A 20 3.53 31.09 -8.47
N GLY A 21 2.32 31.37 -8.98
CA GLY A 21 1.57 30.51 -9.88
C GLY A 21 0.87 29.34 -9.18
N ASP A 22 0.40 28.41 -9.98
CA ASP A 22 -0.35 27.25 -9.52
C ASP A 22 0.56 26.09 -9.13
N TRP A 23 0.56 25.76 -7.84
CA TRP A 23 1.25 24.58 -7.35
C TRP A 23 0.23 23.47 -7.12
N ILE A 24 0.66 22.25 -7.44
CA ILE A 24 -0.19 21.06 -7.33
C ILE A 24 0.52 19.97 -6.56
N THR A 25 -0.25 19.16 -5.84
CA THR A 25 0.25 17.96 -5.17
C THR A 25 0.64 16.89 -6.19
N VAL A 26 1.47 15.93 -5.76
CA VAL A 26 1.81 14.74 -6.57
C VAL A 26 0.56 13.98 -7.04
N THR A 27 -0.49 13.94 -6.22
CA THR A 27 -1.75 13.26 -6.57
C THR A 27 -2.47 13.99 -7.69
N GLU A 28 -2.57 15.33 -7.62
CA GLU A 28 -3.20 16.14 -8.66
C GLU A 28 -2.42 16.11 -9.97
N LEU A 29 -1.08 16.10 -9.89
CA LEU A 29 -0.22 15.90 -11.05
C LEU A 29 -0.54 14.54 -11.72
N GLY A 30 -0.68 13.47 -10.95
CA GLY A 30 -1.05 12.16 -11.47
C GLY A 30 -2.37 12.18 -12.23
N LEU A 31 -3.40 12.83 -11.67
CA LEU A 31 -4.69 13.00 -12.33
C LEU A 31 -4.57 13.71 -13.69
N ARG A 32 -3.75 14.77 -13.78
CA ARG A 32 -3.50 15.49 -15.05
C ARG A 32 -2.85 14.60 -16.12
N HIS A 33 -2.07 13.61 -15.71
CA HIS A 33 -1.40 12.66 -16.61
C HIS A 33 -2.16 11.33 -16.77
N GLY A 34 -3.38 11.22 -16.26
CA GLY A 34 -4.16 9.97 -16.30
C GLY A 34 -3.54 8.82 -15.48
N ALA A 35 -2.63 9.13 -14.56
CA ALA A 35 -1.93 8.15 -13.74
C ALA A 35 -2.55 8.02 -12.35
N GLY A 36 -2.76 6.78 -11.92
CA GLY A 36 -3.21 6.46 -10.56
C GLY A 36 -2.21 6.89 -9.49
N LYS A 37 -2.67 7.01 -8.24
CA LYS A 37 -1.86 7.51 -7.10
C LYS A 37 -0.54 6.75 -6.88
N ARG A 38 -0.53 5.43 -7.11
CA ARG A 38 0.67 4.59 -6.97
C ARG A 38 1.60 4.76 -8.18
N SER A 39 1.02 4.69 -9.37
CA SER A 39 1.75 4.83 -10.64
C SER A 39 2.46 6.17 -10.77
N VAL A 40 1.80 7.29 -10.46
CA VAL A 40 2.47 8.60 -10.49
C VAL A 40 3.66 8.66 -9.54
N ARG A 41 3.57 8.07 -8.34
CA ARG A 41 4.69 8.05 -7.39
C ARG A 41 5.81 7.15 -7.88
N ALA A 42 5.48 6.00 -8.48
CA ALA A 42 6.47 5.08 -9.03
C ALA A 42 7.24 5.71 -10.21
N VAL A 43 6.54 6.34 -11.14
CA VAL A 43 7.14 7.03 -12.29
C VAL A 43 7.99 8.21 -11.82
N LEU A 44 7.48 9.07 -10.93
CA LEU A 44 8.28 10.19 -10.42
C LEU A 44 9.49 9.75 -9.60
N HIS A 45 9.39 8.62 -8.89
CA HIS A 45 10.56 8.04 -8.23
C HIS A 45 11.57 7.52 -9.25
N HIS A 46 11.10 6.87 -10.33
CA HIS A 46 11.93 6.41 -11.45
C HIS A 46 12.64 7.58 -12.15
N MET A 47 11.96 8.72 -12.31
CA MET A 47 12.54 9.97 -12.82
C MET A 47 13.57 10.63 -11.87
N GLY A 48 13.72 10.15 -10.64
CA GLY A 48 14.53 10.80 -9.60
C GLY A 48 13.88 12.04 -8.96
N VAL A 49 12.63 12.35 -9.33
CA VAL A 49 11.87 13.47 -8.76
C VAL A 49 11.52 13.20 -7.30
N LEU A 50 11.03 12.00 -7.01
CA LEU A 50 10.75 11.58 -5.64
C LEU A 50 11.84 10.63 -5.14
N ALA A 51 12.21 10.78 -3.87
CA ALA A 51 13.06 9.86 -3.15
C ALA A 51 12.26 9.18 -2.03
N ARG A 52 12.66 7.96 -1.66
CA ARG A 52 12.05 7.25 -0.54
C ARG A 52 12.62 7.78 0.78
N GLU A 53 11.75 8.32 1.63
CA GLU A 53 12.08 8.77 2.98
C GLU A 53 11.23 8.02 4.00
N GLY A 54 11.85 7.08 4.72
CA GLY A 54 11.15 6.20 5.66
C GLY A 54 10.06 5.39 4.98
N ARG A 55 8.79 5.72 5.26
CA ARG A 55 7.60 5.04 4.73
C ARG A 55 6.94 5.75 3.55
N CYS A 56 7.42 6.94 3.19
CA CYS A 56 6.77 7.81 2.21
C CYS A 56 7.74 8.13 1.05
N TYR A 57 7.17 8.50 -0.10
CA TYR A 57 7.94 9.13 -1.17
C TYR A 57 7.82 10.63 -1.01
N ARG A 58 8.97 11.32 -1.03
CA ARG A 58 9.07 12.77 -0.85
C ARG A 58 9.86 13.40 -1.98
N LEU A 59 9.59 14.67 -2.28
CA LEU A 59 10.36 15.44 -3.25
C LEU A 59 11.83 15.50 -2.81
N SER A 60 12.72 15.16 -3.73
CA SER A 60 14.17 15.18 -3.50
C SER A 60 14.62 16.58 -3.05
N ARG A 61 15.44 16.67 -2.00
CA ARG A 61 15.86 17.96 -1.41
C ARG A 61 16.54 18.89 -2.43
N HIS A 62 17.41 18.33 -3.27
CA HIS A 62 18.08 19.10 -4.32
C HIS A 62 17.09 19.72 -5.33
N LEU A 63 15.94 19.07 -5.58
CA LEU A 63 14.89 19.62 -6.46
C LEU A 63 14.13 20.77 -5.80
N VAL A 64 13.92 20.70 -4.48
CA VAL A 64 13.35 21.81 -3.71
C VAL A 64 14.27 23.03 -3.79
N GLU A 65 15.57 22.83 -3.64
CA GLU A 65 16.58 23.91 -3.66
C GLU A 65 16.62 24.65 -5.01
N VAL A 66 16.37 23.97 -6.13
CA VAL A 66 16.33 24.59 -7.47
C VAL A 66 14.93 25.10 -7.89
N GLY A 67 13.99 25.15 -6.95
CA GLY A 67 12.64 25.69 -7.14
C GLY A 67 11.67 24.78 -7.90
N PHE A 68 11.94 23.48 -7.95
CA PHE A 68 11.09 22.50 -8.63
C PHE A 68 9.76 22.23 -7.88
N GLY A 69 9.77 22.48 -6.58
CA GLY A 69 8.63 22.23 -5.71
C GLY A 69 8.98 22.55 -4.27
N MET A 70 8.07 22.18 -3.37
CA MET A 70 8.14 22.52 -1.95
C MET A 70 7.66 21.34 -1.13
N ARG A 71 8.32 21.15 0.00
CA ARG A 71 7.99 20.13 0.99
C ARG A 71 7.24 20.77 2.15
N HIS A 72 6.04 20.28 2.43
CA HIS A 72 5.32 20.61 3.65
C HIS A 72 5.57 19.49 4.67
N ASP A 73 6.61 19.65 5.48
CA ASP A 73 7.00 18.63 6.47
C ASP A 73 6.11 18.62 7.72
N PHE A 74 5.60 19.79 8.12
CA PHE A 74 4.77 19.97 9.32
C PHE A 74 3.48 20.75 9.04
N PRO A 75 2.60 20.27 8.14
CA PRO A 75 1.36 20.98 7.84
C PRO A 75 0.37 20.85 9.00
N ARG A 76 -0.58 21.79 9.08
CA ARG A 76 -1.66 21.77 10.09
C ARG A 76 -2.51 20.50 10.07
N SER A 77 -2.58 19.82 8.93
CA SER A 77 -3.26 18.53 8.78
C SER A 77 -2.55 17.38 9.51
N GLY A 78 -1.31 17.57 9.97
CA GLY A 78 -0.50 16.54 10.62
C GLY A 78 0.14 15.53 9.66
N HIS A 79 -0.12 15.65 8.34
CA HIS A 79 0.38 14.71 7.34
C HIS A 79 1.24 15.42 6.32
N ALA A 80 2.55 15.15 6.34
CA ALA A 80 3.48 15.75 5.40
C ALA A 80 3.12 15.44 3.95
N PHE A 81 3.22 16.45 3.09
CA PHE A 81 2.93 16.33 1.66
C PHE A 81 3.84 17.26 0.85
N ASP A 82 3.94 17.00 -0.44
CA ASP A 82 4.76 17.80 -1.34
C ASP A 82 3.92 18.37 -2.47
N VAL A 83 4.35 19.54 -2.93
CA VAL A 83 3.75 20.28 -4.04
C VAL A 83 4.82 20.58 -5.08
N ILE A 84 4.40 20.58 -6.34
CA ILE A 84 5.24 20.80 -7.51
C ILE A 84 4.94 22.20 -8.05
N SER A 85 6.00 22.99 -8.26
CA SER A 85 5.88 24.35 -8.79
C SER A 85 5.49 24.32 -10.27
N PRO A 86 5.03 25.45 -10.85
CA PRO A 86 4.78 25.53 -12.30
C PRO A 86 5.98 25.06 -13.15
N LYS A 87 7.19 25.50 -12.80
CA LYS A 87 8.44 25.06 -13.43
C LYS A 87 8.63 23.54 -13.34
N GLY A 88 8.37 22.95 -12.16
CA GLY A 88 8.45 21.50 -11.97
C GLY A 88 7.40 20.76 -12.81
N GLN A 89 6.19 21.30 -12.91
CA GLN A 89 5.11 20.71 -13.74
C GLN A 89 5.48 20.71 -15.22
N GLU A 90 6.00 21.81 -15.75
CA GLU A 90 6.46 21.90 -17.14
C GLU A 90 7.59 20.91 -17.44
N THR A 91 8.56 20.81 -16.53
CA THR A 91 9.70 19.89 -16.67
C THR A 91 9.24 18.42 -16.62
N ILE A 92 8.31 18.09 -15.72
CA ILE A 92 7.75 16.73 -15.69
C ILE A 92 6.96 16.47 -16.96
N ALA A 93 6.13 17.41 -17.40
CA ALA A 93 5.28 17.23 -18.57
C ALA A 93 6.09 16.95 -19.84
N SER A 94 7.23 17.62 -20.03
CA SER A 94 8.09 17.40 -21.20
C SER A 94 8.78 16.03 -21.20
N LEU A 95 9.05 15.47 -20.02
CA LEU A 95 9.73 14.17 -19.87
C LEU A 95 8.78 13.00 -19.60
N TRP A 96 7.50 13.28 -19.33
CA TRP A 96 6.55 12.31 -18.78
C TRP A 96 6.42 11.06 -19.64
N SER A 97 6.12 11.22 -20.93
CA SER A 97 5.88 10.09 -21.83
C SER A 97 7.10 9.18 -21.94
N ALA A 98 8.30 9.77 -22.05
CA ALA A 98 9.55 9.01 -22.10
C ALA A 98 9.81 8.27 -20.77
N ALA A 99 9.58 8.93 -19.63
CA ALA A 99 9.75 8.34 -18.32
C ALA A 99 8.77 7.17 -18.06
N VAL A 100 7.53 7.29 -18.52
CA VAL A 100 6.54 6.19 -18.44
C VAL A 100 7.00 5.00 -19.27
N GLN A 101 7.46 5.24 -20.50
CA GLN A 101 7.95 4.17 -21.37
C GLN A 101 9.17 3.47 -20.76
N ASP A 102 10.17 4.23 -20.32
CA ASP A 102 11.38 3.70 -19.69
C ASP A 102 11.06 2.94 -18.40
N TYR A 103 10.15 3.47 -17.58
CA TYR A 103 9.64 2.76 -16.40
C TYR A 103 8.98 1.43 -16.78
N GLN A 104 8.08 1.41 -17.77
CA GLN A 104 7.44 0.18 -18.24
C GLN A 104 8.44 -0.83 -18.79
N GLU A 105 9.47 -0.38 -19.50
CA GLU A 105 10.54 -1.23 -20.02
C GLU A 105 11.40 -1.82 -18.89
N SER A 106 11.70 -1.04 -17.86
CA SER A 106 12.39 -1.53 -16.65
C SER A 106 11.59 -2.63 -15.92
N GLN A 107 10.25 -2.57 -15.97
CA GLN A 107 9.39 -3.61 -15.38
C GLN A 107 9.45 -4.92 -16.19
N LYS A 108 9.56 -4.84 -17.53
CA LYS A 108 9.63 -6.00 -18.43
C LYS A 108 10.90 -6.83 -18.26
N GLN A 109 11.98 -6.24 -17.74
CA GLN A 109 13.20 -6.99 -17.41
C GLN A 109 12.96 -8.12 -16.40
N SER A 110 11.91 -8.00 -15.59
CA SER A 110 11.42 -9.08 -14.73
C SER A 110 10.29 -9.81 -15.44
N SER A 111 10.57 -11.01 -15.99
CA SER A 111 9.60 -11.81 -16.74
C SER A 111 8.27 -12.02 -16.02
N LEU A 112 8.29 -12.14 -14.69
CA LEU A 112 7.09 -12.37 -13.88
C LEU A 112 6.20 -11.14 -13.66
N VAL A 113 6.73 -9.92 -13.76
CA VAL A 113 5.97 -8.70 -13.39
C VAL A 113 4.78 -8.48 -14.33
N PRO A 114 4.92 -8.55 -15.67
CA PRO A 114 3.78 -8.44 -16.58
C PRO A 114 2.70 -9.48 -16.33
N ASP A 115 3.10 -10.75 -16.12
CA ASP A 115 2.17 -11.87 -15.95
C ASP A 115 1.33 -11.73 -14.68
N ILE A 116 1.97 -11.41 -13.55
CA ILE A 116 1.27 -11.20 -12.28
C ILE A 116 0.34 -9.99 -12.38
N ARG A 117 0.77 -8.89 -13.03
CA ARG A 117 -0.08 -7.70 -13.23
C ARG A 117 -1.31 -8.03 -14.05
N ALA A 118 -1.14 -8.74 -15.17
CA ALA A 118 -2.25 -9.16 -16.02
C ALA A 118 -3.25 -10.03 -15.24
N ALA A 119 -2.74 -11.03 -14.51
CA ALA A 119 -3.58 -11.90 -13.69
C ALA A 119 -4.32 -11.15 -12.57
N LEU A 120 -3.65 -10.20 -11.91
CA LEU A 120 -4.27 -9.38 -10.86
C LEU A 120 -5.35 -8.45 -11.43
N VAL A 121 -5.13 -7.86 -12.62
CA VAL A 121 -6.13 -7.02 -13.29
C VAL A 121 -7.36 -7.84 -13.64
N THR A 122 -7.20 -9.02 -14.25
CA THR A 122 -8.30 -9.94 -14.55
C THR A 122 -9.08 -10.32 -13.29
N PHE A 123 -8.37 -10.66 -12.20
CA PHE A 123 -9.03 -10.97 -10.94
C PHE A 123 -9.78 -9.77 -10.35
N ALA A 124 -9.21 -8.57 -10.47
CA ALA A 124 -9.82 -7.35 -9.96
C ALA A 124 -11.07 -6.91 -10.74
N THR A 125 -11.14 -7.17 -12.06
CA THR A 125 -12.32 -6.82 -12.88
C THR A 125 -13.55 -7.64 -12.52
N ASP A 126 -13.36 -8.85 -12.01
CA ASP A 126 -14.46 -9.75 -11.65
C ASP A 126 -15.03 -9.47 -10.25
N ARG A 127 -14.41 -8.56 -9.49
CA ARG A 127 -14.82 -8.22 -8.12
C ARG A 127 -15.88 -7.11 -8.11
N LEU A 128 -16.81 -7.23 -7.17
CA LEU A 128 -17.79 -6.18 -6.86
C LEU A 128 -17.14 -4.96 -6.18
N GLU A 129 -16.10 -5.19 -5.38
CA GLU A 129 -15.42 -4.15 -4.61
C GLU A 129 -13.95 -4.01 -5.02
N PRO A 130 -13.44 -2.76 -5.15
CA PRO A 130 -12.03 -2.49 -5.40
C PRO A 130 -11.13 -3.09 -4.32
N MET A 131 -10.02 -3.71 -4.73
CA MET A 131 -9.06 -4.29 -3.81
C MET A 131 -8.22 -3.22 -3.12
N THR A 132 -7.99 -3.41 -1.83
CA THR A 132 -6.95 -2.67 -1.11
C THR A 132 -5.56 -3.23 -1.47
N ALA A 133 -4.51 -2.42 -1.31
CA ALA A 133 -3.13 -2.87 -1.54
C ALA A 133 -2.74 -4.09 -0.67
N GLN A 134 -3.35 -4.25 0.51
CA GLN A 134 -3.15 -5.43 1.34
C GLN A 134 -3.79 -6.68 0.68
N GLU A 135 -5.02 -6.57 0.20
CA GLU A 135 -5.70 -7.69 -0.47
C GLU A 135 -5.00 -8.08 -1.77
N GLU A 136 -4.53 -7.12 -2.57
CA GLU A 136 -3.76 -7.41 -3.77
C GLU A 136 -2.47 -8.17 -3.43
N ALA A 137 -1.72 -7.73 -2.41
CA ALA A 137 -0.52 -8.42 -1.96
C ALA A 137 -0.80 -9.83 -1.44
N CYS A 138 -1.85 -10.00 -0.63
CA CYS A 138 -2.27 -11.31 -0.16
C CYS A 138 -2.69 -12.22 -1.33
N TRP A 139 -3.41 -11.70 -2.31
CA TRP A 139 -3.81 -12.47 -3.48
C TRP A 139 -2.60 -12.95 -4.27
N VAL A 140 -1.62 -12.07 -4.55
CA VAL A 140 -0.39 -12.45 -5.26
C VAL A 140 0.38 -13.52 -4.49
N LEU A 141 0.53 -13.36 -3.17
CA LEU A 141 1.20 -14.36 -2.30
C LEU A 141 0.47 -15.71 -2.29
N ASP A 142 -0.85 -15.71 -2.44
CA ASP A 142 -1.66 -16.92 -2.42
C ASP A 142 -1.64 -17.65 -3.78
N HIS A 143 -1.52 -16.92 -4.90
CA HIS A 143 -1.61 -17.47 -6.27
C HIS A 143 -0.27 -17.75 -6.92
N PHE A 144 0.79 -17.01 -6.55
CA PHE A 144 2.13 -17.18 -7.09
C PHE A 144 3.08 -17.60 -5.97
N GLN A 145 3.15 -18.92 -5.77
CA GLN A 145 4.10 -19.53 -4.85
C GLN A 145 5.51 -19.30 -5.44
N ASP A 146 6.47 -18.87 -4.63
CA ASP A 146 7.86 -18.55 -5.00
C ASP A 146 8.16 -17.17 -5.61
N VAL A 147 7.20 -16.23 -5.58
CA VAL A 147 7.50 -14.83 -5.95
C VAL A 147 8.10 -14.07 -4.77
N ASP A 148 9.26 -13.46 -4.99
CA ASP A 148 9.93 -12.67 -3.98
C ASP A 148 9.19 -11.33 -3.68
N HIS A 149 9.41 -10.78 -2.48
CA HIS A 149 8.74 -9.55 -2.07
C HIS A 149 9.12 -8.30 -2.89
N LEU A 150 10.30 -8.26 -3.54
CA LEU A 150 10.69 -7.17 -4.42
C LEU A 150 9.86 -7.20 -5.70
N THR A 151 9.64 -8.39 -6.26
CA THR A 151 8.80 -8.59 -7.45
C THR A 151 7.35 -8.21 -7.16
N ILE A 152 6.79 -8.64 -6.02
CA ILE A 152 5.44 -8.22 -5.61
C ILE A 152 5.37 -6.69 -5.40
N ALA A 153 6.41 -6.10 -4.81
CA ALA A 153 6.46 -4.65 -4.61
C ALA A 153 6.49 -3.87 -5.93
N LYS A 154 7.21 -4.38 -6.94
CA LYS A 154 7.23 -3.85 -8.31
C LYS A 154 5.86 -3.97 -8.99
N VAL A 155 5.22 -5.14 -8.89
CA VAL A 155 3.86 -5.39 -9.41
C VAL A 155 2.85 -4.39 -8.84
N LEU A 156 2.87 -4.20 -7.52
CA LEU A 156 1.86 -3.41 -6.81
C LEU A 156 2.24 -1.93 -6.66
N GLU A 157 3.44 -1.55 -7.09
CA GLU A 157 3.97 -0.17 -6.98
C GLU A 157 4.00 0.33 -5.54
N VAL A 158 4.44 -0.54 -4.64
CA VAL A 158 4.56 -0.28 -3.20
C VAL A 158 5.97 -0.56 -2.72
N SER A 159 6.27 -0.23 -1.46
CA SER A 159 7.57 -0.58 -0.89
C SER A 159 7.66 -2.09 -0.56
N PRO A 160 8.84 -2.72 -0.72
CA PRO A 160 9.06 -4.10 -0.28
C PRO A 160 8.79 -4.33 1.21
N ALA A 161 9.05 -3.31 2.04
CA ALA A 161 8.75 -3.34 3.48
C ALA A 161 7.23 -3.43 3.75
N LEU A 162 6.42 -2.82 2.88
CA LEU A 162 4.97 -2.92 2.96
C LEU A 162 4.49 -4.34 2.64
N VAL A 163 5.01 -4.93 1.57
CA VAL A 163 4.72 -6.33 1.19
C VAL A 163 5.10 -7.28 2.32
N SER A 164 6.31 -7.16 2.87
CA SER A 164 6.76 -7.99 3.99
C SER A 164 5.82 -7.89 5.20
N ARG A 165 5.31 -6.69 5.50
CA ARG A 165 4.33 -6.50 6.58
C ARG A 165 3.01 -7.21 6.30
N TYR A 166 2.52 -7.15 5.06
CA TYR A 166 1.31 -7.85 4.65
C TYR A 166 1.48 -9.37 4.67
N ALA A 167 2.61 -9.89 4.19
CA ALA A 167 2.94 -11.31 4.26
C ALA A 167 2.94 -11.83 5.71
N LYS A 168 3.56 -11.09 6.65
CA LYS A 168 3.53 -11.44 8.09
C LYS A 168 2.12 -11.47 8.67
N LYS A 169 1.31 -10.45 8.34
CA LYS A 169 -0.10 -10.39 8.78
C LYS A 169 -0.88 -11.60 8.23
N ARG A 170 -0.72 -11.90 6.93
CA ARG A 170 -1.36 -13.04 6.28
C ARG A 170 -0.98 -14.37 6.90
N ALA A 171 0.30 -14.59 7.21
CA ALA A 171 0.78 -15.80 7.88
C ALA A 171 0.14 -15.98 9.27
N LYS A 172 0.04 -14.88 10.04
CA LYS A 172 -0.65 -14.88 11.35
C LYS A 172 -2.13 -15.24 11.19
N ASP A 173 -2.82 -14.64 10.21
CA ASP A 173 -4.24 -14.88 9.97
C ASP A 173 -4.50 -16.33 9.53
N ARG A 174 -3.63 -16.90 8.68
CA ARG A 174 -3.69 -18.32 8.29
C ARG A 174 -3.49 -19.24 9.50
N ALA A 175 -2.46 -18.99 10.31
CA ALA A 175 -2.22 -19.78 11.53
C ALA A 175 -3.36 -19.67 12.56
N ALA A 176 -4.05 -18.53 12.63
CA ALA A 176 -5.25 -18.38 13.46
C ALA A 176 -6.44 -19.17 12.89
N CYS A 177 -6.62 -19.18 11.57
CA CYS A 177 -7.67 -19.95 10.90
C CYS A 177 -7.47 -21.46 11.09
N GLU A 178 -6.24 -21.96 10.91
CA GLU A 178 -5.93 -23.38 11.10
C GLU A 178 -6.14 -23.83 12.54
N ARG A 179 -5.76 -23.01 13.54
CA ARG A 179 -6.07 -23.31 14.95
C ARG A 179 -7.58 -23.40 15.20
N ARG A 180 -8.36 -22.46 14.66
CA ARG A 180 -9.84 -22.52 14.79
C ARG A 180 -10.43 -23.77 14.15
N LYS A 181 -9.91 -24.23 13.01
CA LYS A 181 -10.36 -25.49 12.38
C LYS A 181 -10.05 -26.70 13.26
N GLN A 182 -8.90 -26.71 13.94
CA GLN A 182 -8.51 -27.76 14.88
C GLN A 182 -9.39 -27.77 16.14
N ASP A 183 -9.77 -26.58 16.64
CA ASP A 183 -10.62 -26.45 17.83
C ASP A 183 -12.11 -26.81 17.56
N VAL A 184 -12.57 -26.74 16.31
CA VAL A 184 -13.98 -26.99 15.91
C VAL A 184 -14.26 -28.45 15.56
N LEU A 185 -13.25 -29.33 15.49
CA LEU A 185 -13.48 -30.77 15.35
C LEU A 185 -13.71 -31.39 16.75
N PRO A 186 -14.95 -31.80 17.11
CA PRO A 186 -15.15 -32.51 18.36
C PRO A 186 -14.42 -33.86 18.27
N VAL A 187 -13.62 -34.12 19.29
CA VAL A 187 -13.13 -35.44 19.65
C VAL A 187 -14.36 -36.34 19.79
N ASN A 188 -14.63 -37.13 18.75
CA ASN A 188 -15.58 -38.23 18.80
C ASN A 188 -14.88 -39.40 19.54
N THR A 189 -14.54 -39.21 20.81
CA THR A 189 -14.13 -40.32 21.67
C THR A 189 -15.40 -40.98 22.17
N GLY A 190 -15.62 -42.20 21.69
CA GLY A 190 -16.79 -43.00 21.95
C GLY A 190 -17.18 -43.04 23.41
N LEU A 191 -18.48 -42.87 23.64
CA LEU A 191 -19.13 -43.29 24.87
C LEU A 191 -19.03 -44.82 24.95
N ASP A 192 -17.96 -45.24 25.61
CA ASP A 192 -17.71 -46.57 26.11
C ASP A 192 -18.85 -46.99 27.05
N VAL A 193 -19.43 -48.15 26.74
CA VAL A 193 -20.55 -48.77 27.44
C VAL A 193 -20.07 -49.22 28.81
N ARG A 194 -20.31 -48.42 29.86
CA ARG A 194 -20.22 -48.91 31.24
C ARG A 194 -21.58 -49.45 31.68
N MET A 195 -21.76 -50.76 31.47
CA MET A 195 -22.72 -51.58 32.20
C MET A 195 -22.53 -51.37 33.71
N GLY A 196 -23.51 -50.74 34.35
CA GLY A 196 -23.59 -50.63 35.80
C GLY A 196 -23.86 -52.01 36.41
N LYS A 197 -22.88 -52.53 37.15
CA LYS A 197 -23.05 -53.68 38.06
C LYS A 197 -24.09 -53.29 39.13
N TRP A 198 -25.23 -53.96 39.12
CA TRP A 198 -26.17 -53.95 40.25
C TRP A 198 -25.57 -54.79 41.37
N ALA A 199 -25.12 -54.11 42.43
CA ALA A 199 -24.64 -54.74 43.64
C ALA A 199 -25.85 -55.23 44.46
N SER A 200 -25.87 -56.53 44.71
CA SER A 200 -26.68 -57.20 45.69
C SER A 200 -26.33 -56.72 47.10
N SER A 201 -27.33 -56.37 47.90
CA SER A 201 -27.23 -56.34 49.37
C SER A 201 -28.62 -56.60 49.92
N GLY A 202 -28.81 -57.80 50.47
CA GLY A 202 -30.00 -58.14 51.22
C GLY A 202 -29.96 -57.54 52.62
N SER A 203 -31.13 -57.39 53.23
CA SER A 203 -31.30 -57.66 54.65
C SER A 203 -32.76 -58.01 54.94
N ILE A 204 -32.88 -59.11 55.67
CA ILE A 204 -34.07 -59.74 56.22
C ILE A 204 -34.61 -58.84 57.34
N TYR A 205 -35.94 -58.74 57.46
CA TYR A 205 -36.61 -58.51 58.75
C TYR A 205 -37.88 -59.36 58.82
N ILE A 206 -37.94 -60.16 59.90
CA ILE A 206 -39.02 -61.03 60.35
C ILE A 206 -39.67 -60.34 61.56
N GLY A 207 -40.99 -60.49 61.72
CA GLY A 207 -41.75 -60.22 62.94
C GLY A 207 -42.98 -59.37 62.66
N GLU A 208 -44.20 -59.69 63.09
CA GLU A 208 -44.79 -60.79 63.86
C GLU A 208 -46.23 -60.99 63.36
#